data_AF-A0A8T1WCS4-F1
#
_entry.id   AF-A0A8T1WCS4-F1
#
_cell.length_a   1.000
_cell.length_b   1.000
_cell.length_c   1.000
_cell.angle_alpha   90.00
_cell.angle_beta   90.00
_cell.angle_gamma   90.00
#
_symmetry.space_group_name_H-M   'P 1'
#
loop_
_entity.id
_entity.type
_entity.pdbx_description
1 polymer ?
#
loop_
_entity_poly.entity_id
_entity_poly.type
_entity_poly.pdbx_seq_one_letter_code
_entity_poly.pdbx_strand_id
1 'polypeptide(L)'
;MTNCDTYDEALDLCVHGSNKSVDMSVGDIYGGAYDKFKLPASTVASSFGKMISVSRESVSDDDLARSLLVMITQNIGQVAFLNATLYKTKNIFFVGNFLRHNKISSRTLAYVLGGSRPSFLNDARLSNGGKLVAFAGCL
;
A
#
# COMPACT_ATOMS: atom_id res chain seq x y z
N MET A 1 2.02 5.57 17.73
CA MET A 1 2.98 4.74 16.94
C MET A 1 4.22 5.59 16.63
N THR A 2 3.99 6.81 16.18
CA THR A 2 4.96 7.91 16.00
C THR A 2 4.40 9.17 16.69
N ASN A 3 5.23 10.19 16.93
CA ASN A 3 4.84 11.46 17.58
C ASN A 3 4.42 12.57 16.60
N CYS A 4 3.86 12.22 15.44
CA CYS A 4 3.42 13.22 14.46
C CYS A 4 1.97 13.65 14.70
N ASP A 5 1.72 14.95 14.54
CA ASP A 5 0.44 15.61 14.84
C ASP A 5 -0.39 15.86 13.57
N THR A 6 0.24 15.79 12.39
CA THR A 6 -0.42 16.04 11.11
C THR A 6 -0.17 14.94 10.08
N TYR A 7 -1.07 14.84 9.11
CA TYR A 7 -0.94 13.88 8.00
C TYR A 7 0.31 14.14 7.14
N ASP A 8 0.59 15.41 6.86
CA ASP A 8 1.75 15.79 6.04
C ASP A 8 3.07 15.46 6.76
N GLU A 9 3.14 15.69 8.07
CA GLU A 9 4.30 15.29 8.89
C GLU A 9 4.48 13.76 8.90
N ALA A 10 3.38 13.00 8.99
CA ALA A 10 3.45 11.54 8.88
C ALA A 10 3.94 11.10 7.50
N LEU A 11 3.55 11.78 6.41
CA LEU A 11 4.06 11.52 5.07
C LEU A 11 5.54 11.84 4.92
N ASP A 12 6.01 12.93 5.54
CA ASP A 12 7.42 13.31 5.53
C ASP A 12 8.28 12.27 6.27
N LEU A 13 7.85 11.81 7.45
CA LEU A 13 8.51 10.69 8.16
C LEU A 13 8.55 9.44 7.29
N CYS A 14 7.45 9.15 6.59
CA CYS A 14 7.42 8.04 5.66
C CYS A 14 8.54 8.19 4.63
N VAL A 15 8.73 9.35 3.98
CA VAL A 15 9.74 9.57 2.93
C VAL A 15 11.13 9.06 3.34
N HIS A 16 11.53 9.29 4.59
CA HIS A 16 12.83 8.90 5.13
C HIS A 16 12.88 7.45 5.65
N GLY A 17 11.73 6.89 6.02
CA GLY A 17 11.61 5.53 6.53
C GLY A 17 11.68 4.41 5.47
N SER A 18 12.03 3.22 5.95
CA SER A 18 12.08 1.96 5.23
C SER A 18 11.22 0.92 5.94
N ASN A 19 10.31 0.27 5.22
CA ASN A 19 9.51 -0.78 5.81
C ASN A 19 10.27 -2.12 5.97
N LYS A 20 11.50 -2.26 5.45
CA LYS A 20 12.24 -3.53 5.47
C LYS A 20 12.69 -3.98 6.86
N SER A 21 12.87 -3.04 7.79
CA SER A 21 13.21 -3.30 9.19
C SER A 21 12.00 -3.77 10.01
N VAL A 22 10.78 -3.49 9.53
CA VAL A 22 9.52 -3.70 10.26
C VAL A 22 8.69 -4.85 9.66
N ASP A 23 8.56 -4.85 8.33
CA ASP A 23 7.79 -5.85 7.58
C ASP A 23 8.62 -7.09 7.30
N MET A 24 7.95 -8.23 7.29
CA MET A 24 8.51 -9.51 6.85
C MET A 24 8.17 -9.73 5.38
N SER A 25 9.19 -9.94 4.57
CA SER A 25 9.06 -10.20 3.13
C SER A 25 9.03 -11.70 2.82
N VAL A 26 8.60 -12.05 1.60
CA VAL A 26 8.67 -13.44 1.09
C VAL A 26 10.10 -13.97 1.14
N GLY A 27 11.09 -13.12 0.83
CA GLY A 27 12.51 -13.46 0.93
C GLY A 27 12.96 -13.76 2.36
N ASP A 28 12.38 -13.10 3.37
CA ASP A 28 12.68 -13.39 4.77
C ASP A 28 12.13 -14.76 5.21
N ILE A 29 11.03 -15.23 4.60
CA ILE A 29 10.43 -16.54 4.90
C ILE A 29 11.09 -17.67 4.10
N TYR A 30 11.34 -17.45 2.81
CA TYR A 30 11.75 -18.49 1.86
C TYR A 30 13.21 -18.40 1.40
N GLY A 31 13.96 -17.37 1.82
CA GLY A 31 15.35 -17.13 1.38
C GLY A 31 15.48 -16.62 -0.06
N GLY A 32 14.38 -16.33 -0.74
CA GLY A 32 14.36 -15.93 -2.15
C GLY A 32 12.97 -15.63 -2.68
N ALA A 33 12.83 -15.59 -4.01
CA ALA A 33 11.52 -15.47 -4.65
C ALA A 33 10.74 -16.79 -4.49
N TYR A 34 9.42 -16.70 -4.48
CA TYR A 34 8.55 -17.87 -4.42
C TYR A 34 7.93 -18.14 -5.79
N ASP A 35 8.70 -18.84 -6.62
CA ASP A 35 8.41 -19.03 -8.06
C ASP A 35 7.09 -19.74 -8.33
N LYS A 36 6.68 -20.66 -7.44
CA LYS A 36 5.43 -21.43 -7.57
C LYS A 36 4.19 -20.54 -7.69
N PHE A 37 4.20 -19.38 -7.02
CA PHE A 37 3.12 -18.39 -7.08
C PHE A 37 3.57 -17.07 -7.71
N LYS A 38 4.76 -17.06 -8.34
CA LYS A 38 5.37 -15.88 -8.97
C LYS A 38 5.45 -14.67 -8.03
N LEU A 39 5.74 -14.90 -6.75
CA LEU A 39 5.89 -13.83 -5.77
C LEU A 39 7.37 -13.40 -5.68
N PRO A 40 7.70 -12.13 -5.99
CA PRO A 40 9.05 -11.62 -5.79
C PRO A 40 9.47 -11.69 -4.32
N ALA A 41 10.77 -11.90 -4.08
CA ALA A 41 11.34 -11.95 -2.73
C ALA A 41 11.05 -10.67 -1.91
N SER A 42 10.97 -9.52 -2.58
CA SER A 42 10.69 -8.22 -1.97
C SER A 42 9.23 -8.00 -1.58
N THR A 43 8.32 -8.91 -1.92
CA THR A 43 6.89 -8.79 -1.60
C THR A 43 6.71 -8.92 -0.10
N VAL A 44 5.92 -8.02 0.49
CA VAL A 44 5.56 -8.12 1.91
C VAL A 44 4.71 -9.37 2.11
N ALA A 45 5.19 -10.29 2.95
CA ALA A 45 4.46 -11.49 3.34
C ALA A 45 3.67 -11.27 4.63
N SER A 46 4.21 -10.48 5.57
CA SER A 46 3.53 -10.09 6.80
C SER A 46 3.94 -8.68 7.24
N SER A 47 2.97 -7.75 7.26
CA SER A 47 3.19 -6.39 7.76
C SER A 47 3.48 -6.40 9.25
N PHE A 48 4.47 -5.62 9.70
CA PHE A 48 4.98 -5.63 11.08
C PHE A 48 5.48 -7.00 11.57
N GLY A 49 5.66 -7.97 10.68
CA GLY A 49 6.02 -9.34 11.06
C GLY A 49 7.37 -9.46 11.77
N LYS A 50 8.31 -8.53 11.56
CA LYS A 50 9.60 -8.52 12.26
C LYS A 50 9.50 -8.00 13.68
N MET A 51 8.49 -7.19 14.00
CA MET A 51 8.30 -6.58 15.34
C MET A 51 8.03 -7.61 16.45
N ILE A 52 7.77 -8.87 16.12
CA ILE A 52 7.67 -9.96 17.08
C ILE A 52 9.05 -10.35 17.63
N SER A 53 10.10 -10.23 16.81
CA SER A 53 11.46 -10.65 17.14
C SER A 53 12.43 -9.48 17.34
N VAL A 54 12.14 -8.30 16.78
CA VAL A 54 12.97 -7.10 16.97
C VAL A 54 12.43 -6.22 18.09
N SER A 55 13.34 -5.66 18.89
CA SER A 55 12.97 -4.74 19.97
C SER A 55 12.49 -3.41 19.40
N ARG A 56 11.49 -2.80 20.03
CA ARG A 56 10.89 -1.53 19.58
C ARG A 56 11.92 -0.38 19.53
N GLU A 57 12.97 -0.44 20.34
CA GLU A 57 14.05 0.57 20.39
C GLU A 57 15.02 0.46 19.20
N SER A 58 15.03 -0.69 18.51
CA SER A 58 15.88 -0.93 17.34
C SER A 58 15.27 -0.42 16.03
N VAL A 59 14.03 0.07 16.07
CA VAL A 59 13.26 0.49 14.91
C VAL A 59 12.95 1.98 15.04
N SER A 60 13.22 2.73 13.97
CA SER A 60 12.91 4.15 13.93
C SER A 60 11.40 4.40 13.79
N ASP A 61 10.93 5.53 14.31
CA ASP A 61 9.55 5.96 14.12
C ASP A 61 9.22 6.16 12.61
N ASP A 62 10.19 6.62 11.82
CA ASP A 62 10.10 6.74 10.35
C ASP A 62 9.80 5.40 9.68
N ASP A 63 10.49 4.34 10.08
CA ASP A 63 10.28 2.98 9.55
C ASP A 63 8.88 2.45 9.91
N LEU A 64 8.40 2.75 11.12
CA LEU A 64 7.05 2.39 11.56
C LEU A 64 5.99 3.15 10.76
N ALA A 65 6.17 4.46 10.56
CA ALA A 65 5.28 5.28 9.74
C ALA A 65 5.23 4.74 8.31
N ARG A 66 6.40 4.45 7.72
CA ARG A 66 6.52 3.89 6.37
C ARG A 66 5.81 2.54 6.26
N SER A 67 6.07 1.61 7.18
CA SER A 67 5.43 0.28 7.19
C SER A 67 3.92 0.39 7.33
N LEU A 68 3.43 1.26 8.22
CA LEU A 68 2.00 1.51 8.40
C LEU A 68 1.35 2.02 7.10
N LEU A 69 1.97 3.01 6.45
CA LEU A 69 1.46 3.58 5.22
C LEU A 69 1.40 2.54 4.10
N VAL A 70 2.46 1.75 3.96
CA VAL A 70 2.53 0.67 2.97
C VAL A 70 1.47 -0.39 3.26
N MET A 71 1.28 -0.81 4.52
CA MET A 71 0.26 -1.78 4.92
C MET A 71 -1.15 -1.31 4.56
N ILE A 72 -1.54 -0.10 4.97
CA ILE A 72 -2.86 0.46 4.67
C ILE A 72 -3.07 0.52 3.15
N THR A 73 -2.06 0.99 2.41
CA THR A 73 -2.14 1.10 0.96
C THR A 73 -2.25 -0.25 0.27
N GLN A 74 -1.47 -1.25 0.69
CA GLN A 74 -1.53 -2.59 0.13
C GLN A 74 -2.88 -3.25 0.41
N ASN A 75 -3.43 -3.09 1.62
CA ASN A 75 -4.76 -3.59 1.95
C ASN A 75 -5.85 -2.97 1.07
N ILE A 76 -5.81 -1.65 0.87
CA ILE A 76 -6.72 -0.95 -0.06
C ILE A 76 -6.57 -1.51 -1.49
N GLY A 77 -5.34 -1.68 -1.96
CA GLY A 77 -5.04 -2.22 -3.28
C GLY A 77 -5.56 -3.65 -3.47
N GLN A 78 -5.38 -4.52 -2.48
CA GLN A 78 -5.85 -5.91 -2.52
C GLN A 78 -7.38 -6.00 -2.50
N VAL A 79 -8.05 -5.26 -1.63
CA VAL A 79 -9.53 -5.20 -1.59
C VAL A 79 -10.07 -4.66 -2.93
N ALA A 80 -9.41 -3.66 -3.51
CA ALA A 80 -9.79 -3.14 -4.82
C ALA A 80 -9.59 -4.17 -5.94
N PHE A 81 -8.46 -4.88 -5.95
CA PHE A 81 -8.18 -5.94 -6.91
C PHE A 81 -9.18 -7.10 -6.83
N LEU A 82 -9.51 -7.53 -5.61
CA LEU A 82 -10.47 -8.62 -5.36
C LEU A 82 -11.87 -8.22 -5.82
N ASN A 83 -12.34 -7.03 -5.47
CA ASN A 83 -13.64 -6.54 -5.94
C ASN A 83 -13.66 -6.38 -7.46
N ALA A 84 -12.58 -5.87 -8.06
CA ALA A 84 -12.50 -5.74 -9.50
C ALA A 84 -12.56 -7.10 -10.22
N THR A 85 -11.93 -8.12 -9.65
CA THR A 85 -11.98 -9.49 -10.14
C THR A 85 -13.39 -10.08 -10.00
N LEU A 86 -14.04 -9.86 -8.85
CA LEU A 86 -15.40 -10.35 -8.56
C LEU A 86 -16.43 -9.77 -9.54
N TYR A 87 -16.38 -8.46 -9.79
CA TYR A 87 -17.32 -7.76 -10.67
C TYR A 87 -16.87 -7.68 -12.13
N LYS A 88 -15.73 -8.31 -12.47
CA LYS A 88 -15.11 -8.33 -13.81
C LYS A 88 -14.87 -6.94 -14.38
N THR A 89 -14.46 -6.00 -13.54
CA THR A 89 -14.17 -4.61 -13.93
C THR A 89 -12.67 -4.42 -14.13
N LYS A 90 -12.28 -3.86 -15.27
CA LYS A 90 -10.85 -3.63 -15.58
C LYS A 90 -10.33 -2.29 -15.06
N ASN A 91 -11.23 -1.35 -14.78
CA ASN A 91 -10.88 0.02 -14.42
C ASN A 91 -11.20 0.26 -12.95
N ILE A 92 -10.16 0.56 -12.18
CA ILE A 92 -10.25 0.92 -10.76
C ILE A 92 -9.84 2.39 -10.64
N PHE A 93 -10.71 3.15 -9.98
CA PHE A 93 -10.46 4.56 -9.70
C PHE A 93 -10.37 4.75 -8.20
N PHE A 94 -9.26 5.34 -7.76
CA PHE A 94 -9.07 5.76 -6.37
C PHE A 94 -9.34 7.25 -6.27
N VAL A 95 -10.20 7.64 -5.33
CA VAL A 95 -10.55 9.04 -5.06
C VAL A 95 -10.46 9.31 -3.55
N GLY A 96 -10.04 10.53 -3.19
CA GLY A 96 -9.97 11.02 -1.81
C GLY A 96 -8.60 11.58 -1.40
N ASN A 97 -8.53 12.16 -0.20
CA ASN A 97 -7.42 13.02 0.21
C ASN A 97 -6.14 12.25 0.60
N PHE A 98 -6.24 10.98 0.96
CA PHE A 98 -5.09 10.10 1.28
C PHE A 98 -4.06 9.94 0.13
N LEU A 99 -4.46 10.14 -1.13
CA LEU A 99 -3.53 10.09 -2.26
C LEU A 99 -2.97 11.46 -2.62
N ARG A 100 -3.42 12.52 -1.94
CA ARG A 100 -2.93 13.88 -2.14
C ARG A 100 -1.47 13.95 -1.70
N HIS A 101 -0.59 14.33 -2.62
CA HIS A 101 0.87 14.44 -2.43
C HIS A 101 1.59 13.14 -1.99
N ASN A 102 0.88 12.02 -1.84
CA ASN A 102 1.42 10.75 -1.39
C ASN A 102 1.85 9.85 -2.55
N LYS A 103 3.03 10.16 -3.13
CA LYS A 103 3.61 9.39 -4.24
C LYS A 103 3.95 7.94 -3.85
N ILE A 104 4.19 7.68 -2.57
CA ILE A 104 4.51 6.34 -2.05
C ILE A 104 3.30 5.43 -2.19
N SER A 105 2.14 5.89 -1.75
CA SER A 105 0.92 5.10 -1.85
C SER A 105 0.48 4.90 -3.30
N SER A 106 0.57 5.92 -4.15
CA SER A 106 0.25 5.77 -5.58
C SER A 106 1.13 4.71 -6.27
N ARG A 107 2.45 4.70 -5.99
CA ARG A 107 3.38 3.68 -6.53
C ARG A 107 3.05 2.29 -5.98
N THR A 108 2.74 2.19 -4.69
CA THR A 108 2.38 0.92 -4.04
C THR A 108 1.10 0.34 -4.63
N LEU A 109 0.07 1.15 -4.87
CA LEU A 109 -1.17 0.73 -5.55
C LEU A 109 -0.90 0.26 -6.98
N ALA A 110 -0.07 0.98 -7.73
CA ALA A 110 0.30 0.58 -9.09
C ALA A 110 1.02 -0.77 -9.14
N TYR A 111 1.87 -1.05 -8.14
CA TYR A 111 2.54 -2.34 -7.99
C TYR A 111 1.56 -3.48 -7.66
N VAL A 112 0.67 -3.27 -6.67
CA VAL A 112 -0.30 -4.29 -6.23
C VAL A 112 -1.32 -4.63 -7.32
N LEU A 113 -1.73 -3.66 -8.14
CA LEU A 113 -2.70 -3.87 -9.24
C LEU A 113 -2.09 -4.45 -10.52
N GLY A 114 -0.79 -4.81 -10.49
CA GLY A 114 -0.16 -5.59 -11.56
C GLY A 114 -0.14 -4.89 -12.92
N GLY A 115 0.06 -3.56 -12.95
CA GLY A 115 0.13 -2.80 -14.20
C GLY A 115 -1.22 -2.45 -14.85
N SER A 116 -2.35 -2.86 -14.25
CA SER A 116 -3.65 -2.26 -14.55
C SER A 116 -3.57 -0.80 -14.13
N ARG A 117 -3.47 0.14 -15.07
CA ARG A 117 -3.18 1.56 -14.76
C ARG A 117 -4.24 2.11 -13.79
N PRO A 118 -3.91 2.31 -12.50
CA PRO A 118 -4.83 2.99 -11.61
C PRO A 118 -4.97 4.42 -12.13
N SER A 119 -6.21 4.81 -12.40
CA SER A 119 -6.50 6.17 -12.82
C SER A 119 -6.87 6.96 -11.57
N PHE A 120 -5.99 7.89 -11.20
CA PHE A 120 -6.18 8.77 -10.04
C PHE A 120 -6.99 9.98 -10.52
N LEU A 121 -8.26 10.06 -10.11
CA LEU A 121 -9.12 11.20 -10.42
C LEU A 121 -9.11 12.14 -9.22
N ASN A 122 -8.46 13.29 -9.37
CA ASN A 122 -8.48 14.35 -8.34
C ASN A 122 -9.78 15.18 -8.39
N ASP A 123 -10.49 15.17 -9.52
CA ASP A 123 -11.75 15.90 -9.67
C ASP A 123 -12.49 15.37 -10.93
N ALA A 124 -13.47 14.48 -10.77
CA ALA A 124 -14.41 14.17 -11.86
C ALA A 124 -15.66 13.43 -11.34
N ARG A 125 -16.81 14.01 -11.64
CA ARG A 125 -18.11 13.31 -11.59
C ARG A 125 -18.04 12.05 -12.44
N LEU A 126 -18.39 10.91 -11.85
CA LEU A 126 -18.53 9.64 -12.56
C LEU A 126 -19.73 9.72 -13.52
N SER A 127 -19.45 10.08 -14.77
CA SER A 127 -20.40 9.97 -15.88
C SER A 127 -20.17 8.64 -16.59
N ASN A 128 -21.26 7.87 -16.75
CA ASN A 128 -21.45 6.69 -17.60
C ASN A 128 -21.16 5.29 -17.02
N GLY A 129 -22.24 4.60 -16.65
CA GLY A 129 -22.80 3.43 -17.37
C GLY A 129 -22.00 2.12 -17.49
N GLY A 130 -20.70 2.11 -17.25
CA GLY A 130 -19.88 0.90 -17.20
C GLY A 130 -19.71 0.43 -15.75
N LYS A 131 -19.70 -0.88 -15.51
CA LYS A 131 -19.39 -1.44 -14.18
C LYS A 131 -18.04 -0.88 -13.72
N LEU A 132 -18.09 -0.01 -12.72
CA LEU A 132 -16.96 0.73 -12.20
C LEU A 132 -16.82 0.40 -10.72
N VAL A 133 -15.61 0.13 -10.26
CA VAL A 133 -15.33 0.07 -8.83
C VAL A 133 -14.53 1.31 -8.49
N ALA A 134 -15.24 2.35 -8.06
CA ALA A 134 -14.64 3.54 -7.47
C ALA A 134 -14.54 3.32 -5.97
N PHE A 135 -13.31 3.27 -5.44
CA PHE A 135 -13.12 3.34 -3.99
C PHE A 135 -13.11 4.83 -3.61
N ALA A 136 -14.31 5.33 -3.29
CA ALA A 136 -14.49 6.60 -2.59
C ALA A 136 -14.27 6.36 -1.10
N GLY A 137 -13.00 6.22 -0.72
CA GLY A 137 -12.63 5.74 0.59
C GLY A 137 -11.20 6.07 0.88
N CYS A 138 -10.93 7.36 0.98
CA CYS A 138 -9.69 7.89 1.52
C CYS A 138 -10.12 9.09 2.37
N LEU A 139 -10.57 8.76 3.59
CA LEU A 139 -10.98 9.67 4.67
C LEU A 139 -10.11 10.93 4.71
#